data_AF-A0A533X1J5-F1
#
_entry.id   AF-A0A533X1J5-F1
#
_cell.length_a   1.000
_cell.length_b   1.000
_cell.length_c   1.000
_cell.angle_alpha   90.00
_cell.angle_beta   90.00
_cell.angle_gamma   90.00
#
_symmetry.space_group_name_H-M   'P 1'
#
loop_
_entity.id
_entity.type
_entity.pdbx_description
1 polymer ?
#
loop_
_entity_poly.entity_id
_entity_poly.type
_entity_poly.pdbx_seq_one_letter_code
_entity_poly.pdbx_strand_id
1 'polypeptide(L)'
;MPGKFADEMADMHPRSWLSKYRRTSVGYLAKMLLFYHGIGFGLLLVGSPIIGLVMPDYKEPSIPRSVAGVLVAGPLEETIFFGIPFYFFGNAYSVLATGAVWVAIHLLNTDTVSINSLAFGNLLFVLPSLFFSLRTWVSGKGWFSVVTHSAWNGVFFAAGCSTIEFTCTPVDNDISSTLISVALSAGLIAANYALYKRKESKERKRLAA
;
A
#
# COMPACT_ATOMS: atom_id res chain seq x y z
N MET A 1 -14.68 1.62 -32.90
CA MET A 1 -15.30 1.40 -31.59
C MET A 1 -14.19 1.21 -30.57
N PRO A 2 -14.14 1.94 -29.44
CA PRO A 2 -13.20 1.56 -28.39
C PRO A 2 -13.57 0.14 -27.93
N GLY A 3 -12.60 -0.77 -27.93
CA GLY A 3 -12.83 -2.16 -27.55
C GLY A 3 -13.39 -2.28 -26.13
N LYS A 4 -14.06 -3.41 -25.84
CA LYS A 4 -14.68 -3.72 -24.53
C LYS A 4 -13.76 -3.50 -23.32
N PHE A 5 -12.44 -3.53 -23.52
CA PHE A 5 -11.38 -3.38 -22.52
C PHE A 5 -10.50 -2.13 -22.69
N ALA A 6 -10.95 -1.13 -23.46
CA ALA A 6 -10.13 0.03 -23.79
C ALA A 6 -9.70 0.82 -22.55
N ASP A 7 -10.55 0.90 -21.52
CA ASP A 7 -10.21 1.59 -20.28
C ASP A 7 -9.23 0.78 -19.44
N GLU A 8 -9.44 -0.54 -19.31
CA GLU A 8 -8.48 -1.43 -18.64
C GLU A 8 -7.10 -1.37 -19.30
N MET A 9 -7.01 -1.49 -20.63
CA MET A 9 -5.74 -1.43 -21.35
C MET A 9 -5.04 -0.09 -21.16
N ALA A 10 -5.81 1.01 -21.21
CA ALA A 10 -5.26 2.35 -21.00
C ALA A 10 -4.75 2.52 -19.57
N ASP A 11 -5.47 2.02 -18.57
CA ASP A 11 -5.07 2.12 -17.16
C ASP A 11 -3.98 1.12 -16.76
N MET A 12 -3.83 -0.01 -17.45
CA MET A 12 -2.73 -0.96 -17.22
C MET A 12 -1.41 -0.47 -17.83
N HIS A 13 -1.47 0.45 -18.80
CA HIS A 13 -0.28 0.96 -19.48
C HIS A 13 0.58 1.85 -18.55
N PRO A 14 1.91 1.63 -18.42
CA PRO A 14 2.77 2.36 -17.47
C PRO A 14 2.71 3.89 -17.59
N ARG A 15 2.51 4.41 -18.80
CA ARG A 15 2.37 5.86 -19.05
C ARG A 15 1.18 6.50 -18.31
N SER A 16 0.19 5.73 -17.88
CA SER A 16 -0.96 6.25 -17.12
C SER A 16 -0.83 6.07 -15.61
N TRP A 17 0.28 5.52 -15.10
CA TRP A 17 0.36 5.11 -13.70
C TRP A 17 0.41 6.28 -12.70
N LEU A 18 0.64 7.50 -13.20
CA LEU A 18 0.59 8.73 -12.41
C LEU A 18 -0.74 9.50 -12.57
N SER A 19 -1.67 9.00 -13.40
CA SER A 19 -2.97 9.64 -13.62
C SER A 19 -4.10 8.92 -12.89
N LYS A 20 -5.24 9.60 -12.74
CA LYS A 20 -6.47 9.00 -12.21
C LYS A 20 -6.87 7.78 -13.05
N TYR A 21 -7.54 6.82 -12.43
CA TYR A 21 -8.26 5.77 -13.15
C TYR A 21 -9.39 6.37 -14.00
N ARG A 22 -9.63 5.78 -15.16
CA ARG A 22 -10.75 6.13 -16.03
C ARG A 22 -12.10 5.73 -15.44
N ARG A 23 -12.10 4.66 -14.64
CA ARG A 23 -13.28 4.16 -13.91
C ARG A 23 -12.94 3.93 -12.45
N THR A 24 -13.93 4.13 -11.59
CA THR A 24 -13.75 4.02 -10.14
C THR A 24 -14.83 3.18 -9.47
N SER A 25 -15.50 2.31 -10.23
CA SER A 25 -16.42 1.33 -9.65
C SER A 25 -15.60 0.30 -8.85
N VAL A 26 -16.20 -0.25 -7.79
CA VAL A 26 -15.53 -1.22 -6.91
C VAL A 26 -14.95 -2.39 -7.69
N GLY A 27 -15.74 -2.99 -8.61
CA GLY A 27 -15.27 -4.09 -9.45
C GLY A 27 -14.10 -3.70 -10.38
N TYR A 28 -14.05 -2.46 -10.86
CA TYR A 28 -12.93 -1.99 -11.67
C TYR A 28 -11.66 -1.80 -10.82
N LEU A 29 -11.79 -1.17 -9.65
CA LEU A 29 -10.67 -0.99 -8.73
C LEU A 29 -10.13 -2.32 -8.21
N ALA A 30 -10.99 -3.32 -7.98
CA ALA A 30 -10.57 -4.67 -7.65
C ALA A 30 -9.73 -5.32 -8.76
N LYS A 31 -10.08 -5.11 -10.04
CA LYS A 31 -9.23 -5.56 -11.16
C LYS A 31 -7.89 -4.86 -11.17
N MET A 32 -7.87 -3.54 -10.93
CA MET A 32 -6.62 -2.78 -10.87
C MET A 32 -5.75 -3.23 -9.69
N LEU A 33 -6.35 -3.47 -8.52
CA LEU A 33 -5.67 -4.05 -7.35
C LEU A 33 -4.94 -5.34 -7.73
N LEU A 34 -5.67 -6.30 -8.32
CA LEU A 34 -5.11 -7.58 -8.75
C LEU A 34 -4.02 -7.42 -9.81
N PHE A 35 -4.16 -6.45 -10.72
CA PHE A 35 -3.15 -6.17 -11.73
C PHE A 35 -1.83 -5.69 -11.11
N TYR A 36 -1.85 -4.64 -10.28
CA TYR A 36 -0.63 -4.11 -9.67
C TYR A 36 0.01 -5.12 -8.71
N HIS A 37 -0.79 -5.74 -7.84
CA HIS A 37 -0.28 -6.75 -6.91
C HIS A 37 0.18 -8.02 -7.62
N GLY A 38 -0.44 -8.37 -8.75
CA GLY A 38 0.01 -9.47 -9.60
C GLY A 38 1.39 -9.21 -10.21
N ILE A 39 1.67 -7.97 -10.64
CA ILE A 39 3.02 -7.56 -11.06
C ILE A 39 3.98 -7.67 -9.88
N GLY A 40 3.63 -7.13 -8.72
CA GLY A 40 4.46 -7.19 -7.51
C GLY A 40 4.79 -8.62 -7.10
N PHE A 41 3.79 -9.50 -7.12
CA PHE A 41 3.96 -10.92 -6.83
C PHE A 41 4.86 -11.61 -7.86
N GLY A 42 4.69 -11.32 -9.15
CA GLY A 42 5.58 -11.82 -10.19
C GLY A 42 7.02 -11.35 -10.00
N LEU A 43 7.23 -10.08 -9.64
CA LEU A 43 8.55 -9.53 -9.35
C LEU A 43 9.19 -10.18 -8.12
N LEU A 44 8.41 -10.44 -7.07
CA LEU A 44 8.86 -11.20 -5.90
C LEU A 44 9.33 -12.60 -6.31
N LEU A 45 8.48 -13.36 -7.02
CA LEU A 45 8.80 -14.74 -7.41
C LEU A 45 10.02 -14.85 -8.31
N VAL A 46 10.21 -13.93 -9.25
CA VAL A 46 11.37 -13.91 -10.16
C VAL A 46 12.60 -13.31 -9.49
N GLY A 47 12.41 -12.29 -8.65
CA GLY A 47 13.47 -11.56 -7.99
C GLY A 47 14.14 -12.33 -6.87
N SER A 48 13.39 -13.07 -6.05
CA SER A 48 13.96 -13.81 -4.91
C SER A 48 15.06 -14.80 -5.32
N PRO A 49 14.91 -15.62 -6.38
CA PRO A 49 16.01 -16.45 -6.88
C PRO A 49 17.22 -15.65 -7.38
N ILE A 50 17.00 -14.53 -8.08
CA ILE A 50 18.08 -13.67 -8.58
C ILE A 50 18.87 -13.05 -7.41
N ILE A 51 18.16 -12.61 -6.37
CA ILE A 51 18.77 -12.09 -5.14
C ILE A 51 19.69 -13.13 -4.51
N GLY A 52 19.22 -14.38 -4.37
CA GLY A 52 20.05 -15.47 -3.83
C GLY A 52 21.27 -15.82 -4.69
N LEU A 53 21.18 -15.67 -6.02
CA LEU A 53 22.31 -15.88 -6.93
C LEU A 53 23.36 -14.76 -6.85
N VAL A 54 22.92 -13.51 -6.71
CA VAL A 54 23.81 -12.33 -6.69
C VAL A 54 24.39 -12.09 -5.29
N MET A 55 23.66 -12.50 -4.25
CA MET A 55 24.08 -12.39 -2.84
C MET A 55 23.96 -13.77 -2.17
N PRO A 56 25.01 -14.61 -2.26
CA PRO A 56 24.98 -15.98 -1.74
C PRO A 56 24.71 -16.08 -0.23
N ASP A 57 25.09 -15.05 0.54
CA ASP A 57 24.87 -14.97 1.99
C ASP A 57 23.55 -14.26 2.36
N TYR A 58 22.64 -14.06 1.40
CA TYR A 58 21.35 -13.42 1.64
C TYR A 58 20.49 -14.25 2.60
N LYS A 59 19.93 -13.57 3.60
CA LYS A 59 18.95 -14.14 4.52
C LYS A 59 17.68 -13.35 4.40
N GLU A 60 16.62 -14.02 3.94
CA GLU A 60 15.30 -13.42 3.90
C GLU A 60 14.85 -13.03 5.31
N PRO A 61 14.43 -11.78 5.54
CA PRO A 61 14.02 -11.35 6.86
C PRO A 61 12.70 -12.00 7.27
N SER A 62 12.66 -12.57 8.47
CA SER A 62 11.46 -13.14 9.08
C SER A 62 11.21 -12.47 10.43
N ILE A 63 10.32 -11.48 10.45
CA ILE A 63 9.89 -10.79 11.66
C ILE A 63 8.56 -11.36 12.12
N PRO A 64 8.36 -11.64 13.42
CA PRO A 64 7.06 -12.01 13.96
C PRO A 64 5.98 -10.98 13.59
N ARG A 65 4.79 -11.47 13.25
CA ARG A 65 3.65 -10.62 12.87
C ARG A 65 2.47 -10.91 13.77
N SER A 66 1.69 -9.88 14.06
CA SER A 66 0.39 -10.03 14.69
C SER A 66 -0.75 -9.71 13.73
N VAL A 67 -1.90 -10.38 13.90
CA VAL A 67 -3.13 -10.08 13.14
C VAL A 67 -3.50 -8.61 13.30
N ALA A 68 -3.46 -8.10 14.54
CA ALA A 68 -3.78 -6.71 14.82
C ALA A 68 -2.83 -5.75 14.07
N GLY A 69 -1.52 -5.99 14.15
CA GLY A 69 -0.50 -5.16 13.50
C GLY A 69 -0.68 -5.11 11.98
N VAL A 70 -0.86 -6.25 11.32
CA VAL A 70 -1.00 -6.31 9.84
C VAL A 70 -2.29 -5.65 9.33
N LEU A 71 -3.38 -5.74 10.09
CA LEU A 71 -4.65 -5.10 9.73
C LEU A 71 -4.61 -3.58 9.95
N VAL A 72 -3.96 -3.13 11.01
CA VAL A 72 -3.79 -1.71 11.38
C VAL A 72 -2.78 -1.00 10.49
N ALA A 73 -1.81 -1.73 9.92
CA ALA A 73 -0.87 -1.19 8.94
C ALA A 73 -1.57 -0.52 7.74
N GLY A 74 -2.67 -1.11 7.23
CA GLY A 74 -3.43 -0.52 6.12
C GLY A 74 -3.87 0.92 6.38
N PRO A 75 -4.66 1.22 7.43
CA PRO A 75 -5.04 2.58 7.76
C PRO A 75 -3.87 3.50 8.11
N LEU A 76 -2.85 3.01 8.84
CA LEU A 76 -1.68 3.81 9.18
C LEU A 76 -0.95 4.26 7.91
N GLU A 77 -0.54 3.30 7.08
CA GLU A 77 0.34 3.54 5.95
C GLU A 77 -0.38 4.29 4.83
N GLU A 78 -1.61 3.89 4.49
CA GLU A 78 -2.40 4.58 3.47
C GLU A 78 -2.72 6.01 3.88
N THR A 79 -2.95 6.27 5.17
CA THR A 79 -3.24 7.63 5.62
C THR A 79 -1.98 8.49 5.68
N ILE A 80 -0.90 8.00 6.28
CA ILE A 80 0.35 8.75 6.47
C ILE A 80 1.03 9.04 5.14
N PHE A 81 1.17 8.04 4.27
CA PHE A 81 1.97 8.16 3.06
C PHE A 81 1.17 8.56 1.83
N PHE A 82 -0.17 8.49 1.85
CA PHE A 82 -0.96 8.79 0.67
C PHE A 82 -2.11 9.77 0.96
N GLY A 83 -2.95 9.49 1.94
CA GLY A 83 -4.14 10.28 2.27
C GLY A 83 -3.83 11.72 2.70
N ILE A 84 -3.04 11.88 3.77
CA ILE A 84 -2.64 13.20 4.28
C ILE A 84 -1.85 13.98 3.22
N PRO A 85 -0.82 13.42 2.56
CA PRO A 85 -0.10 14.10 1.49
C PRO A 85 -1.02 14.56 0.35
N PHE A 86 -2.03 13.75 -0.01
CA PHE A 86 -2.99 14.11 -1.06
C PHE A 86 -3.91 15.26 -0.65
N TYR A 87 -4.53 15.19 0.52
CA TYR A 87 -5.49 16.24 0.93
C TYR A 87 -4.83 17.51 1.45
N PHE A 88 -3.61 17.42 1.98
CA PHE A 88 -2.88 18.58 2.47
C PHE A 88 -2.28 19.38 1.31
N PHE A 89 -1.55 18.73 0.40
CA PHE A 89 -0.86 19.40 -0.72
C PHE A 89 -1.68 19.46 -2.02
N GLY A 90 -2.73 18.65 -2.15
CA GLY A 90 -3.69 18.73 -3.25
C GLY A 90 -3.18 18.23 -4.61
N ASN A 91 -2.01 17.59 -4.69
CA ASN A 91 -1.42 17.14 -5.95
C ASN A 91 -0.94 15.68 -5.89
N ALA A 92 -0.74 15.05 -7.05
CA ALA A 92 -0.33 13.65 -7.14
C ALA A 92 1.18 13.44 -6.85
N TYR A 93 2.00 14.47 -7.04
CA TYR A 93 3.45 14.37 -6.85
C TYR A 93 3.84 14.31 -5.38
N SER A 94 3.09 14.96 -4.48
CA SER A 94 3.29 14.81 -3.04
C SER A 94 3.07 13.36 -2.61
N VAL A 95 2.00 12.73 -3.12
CA VAL A 95 1.67 11.32 -2.89
C VAL A 95 2.76 10.40 -3.44
N LEU A 96 3.30 10.70 -4.62
CA LEU A 96 4.41 9.93 -5.19
C LEU A 96 5.66 10.01 -4.32
N ALA A 97 6.02 11.20 -3.85
CA ALA A 97 7.21 11.40 -3.02
C ALA A 97 7.10 10.65 -1.68
N THR A 98 5.98 10.78 -0.97
CA THR A 98 5.76 10.08 0.29
C THR A 98 5.56 8.58 0.09
N GLY A 99 4.95 8.17 -1.01
CA GLY A 99 4.86 6.76 -1.40
C GLY A 99 6.22 6.15 -1.76
N ALA A 100 7.15 6.91 -2.35
CA ALA A 100 8.52 6.44 -2.56
C ALA A 100 9.26 6.22 -1.23
N VAL A 101 9.02 7.09 -0.24
CA VAL A 101 9.52 6.88 1.14
C VAL A 101 8.90 5.62 1.75
N TRP A 102 7.60 5.41 1.58
CA TRP A 102 6.92 4.19 2.03
C TRP A 102 7.54 2.91 1.45
N VAL A 103 7.80 2.88 0.14
CA VAL A 103 8.52 1.79 -0.54
C VAL A 103 9.94 1.62 0.04
N ALA A 104 10.67 2.70 0.26
CA ALA A 104 12.02 2.64 0.81
C ALA A 104 12.05 2.08 2.24
N ILE A 105 11.08 2.43 3.09
CA ILE A 105 10.95 1.89 4.44
C ILE A 105 10.66 0.39 4.42
N HIS A 106 9.94 -0.11 3.42
CA HIS A 106 9.67 -1.55 3.27
C HIS A 106 10.94 -2.39 3.04
N LEU A 107 12.02 -1.79 2.52
CA LEU A 107 13.33 -2.44 2.42
C LEU A 107 13.96 -2.68 3.80
N LEU A 108 13.64 -1.82 4.77
CA LEU A 108 14.14 -1.87 6.14
C LEU A 108 13.28 -2.76 7.05
N ASN A 109 12.38 -3.55 6.47
CA ASN A 109 11.53 -4.50 7.19
C ASN A 109 12.35 -5.75 7.58
N THR A 110 13.35 -5.54 8.44
CA THR A 110 14.30 -6.54 8.95
C THR A 110 14.75 -6.18 10.36
N ASP A 111 15.09 -7.19 11.18
CA ASP A 111 15.58 -6.97 12.54
C ASP A 111 17.05 -6.48 12.57
N THR A 112 17.75 -6.56 11.43
CA THR A 112 19.16 -6.20 11.33
C THR A 112 19.40 -5.32 10.11
N VAL A 113 20.05 -4.17 10.30
CA VAL A 113 20.43 -3.27 9.20
C VAL A 113 21.73 -3.77 8.59
N SER A 114 21.64 -4.81 7.76
CA SER A 114 22.72 -5.33 6.93
C SER A 114 22.22 -5.53 5.52
N ILE A 115 23.06 -5.28 4.52
CA ILE A 115 22.71 -5.44 3.10
C ILE A 115 22.16 -6.85 2.84
N ASN A 116 22.79 -7.87 3.43
CA ASN A 116 22.42 -9.28 3.23
C ASN A 116 21.11 -9.68 3.93
N SER A 117 20.48 -8.79 4.70
CA SER A 117 19.22 -9.05 5.41
C SER A 117 18.13 -8.03 5.09
N LEU A 118 18.34 -7.14 4.12
CA LEU A 118 17.31 -6.20 3.67
C LEU A 118 16.15 -6.95 3.00
N ALA A 119 14.94 -6.42 3.13
CA ALA A 119 13.73 -7.03 2.62
C ALA A 119 13.55 -6.75 1.11
N PHE A 120 14.50 -7.17 0.28
CA PHE A 120 14.48 -6.95 -1.17
C PHE A 120 13.26 -7.58 -1.85
N GLY A 121 12.85 -8.79 -1.43
CA GLY A 121 11.62 -9.42 -1.92
C GLY A 121 10.39 -8.55 -1.63
N ASN A 122 10.27 -8.06 -0.38
CA ASN A 122 9.20 -7.15 0.02
C ASN A 122 9.23 -5.84 -0.79
N LEU A 123 10.42 -5.26 -1.03
CA LEU A 123 10.59 -4.08 -1.87
C LEU A 123 10.05 -4.30 -3.30
N LEU A 124 10.42 -5.42 -3.93
CA LEU A 124 9.95 -5.79 -5.27
C LEU A 124 8.44 -5.94 -5.33
N PHE A 125 7.87 -6.51 -4.27
CA PHE A 125 6.44 -6.70 -4.14
C PHE A 125 5.66 -5.39 -4.03
N VAL A 126 6.11 -4.46 -3.19
CA VAL A 126 5.36 -3.22 -2.91
C VAL A 126 5.56 -2.14 -3.96
N LEU A 127 6.62 -2.23 -4.78
CA LEU A 127 6.93 -1.22 -5.79
C LEU A 127 5.76 -0.99 -6.79
N PRO A 128 5.09 -2.01 -7.34
CA PRO A 128 3.90 -1.78 -8.16
C PRO A 128 2.69 -1.32 -7.33
N SER A 129 2.55 -1.79 -6.09
CA SER A 129 1.44 -1.40 -5.19
C SER A 129 1.43 0.09 -4.87
N LEU A 130 2.59 0.75 -4.86
CA LEU A 130 2.71 2.22 -4.81
C LEU A 130 1.77 2.90 -5.81
N PHE A 131 1.78 2.44 -7.06
CA PHE A 131 0.97 3.03 -8.12
C PHE A 131 -0.51 2.73 -7.93
N PHE A 132 -0.86 1.55 -7.42
CA PHE A 132 -2.24 1.26 -7.06
C PHE A 132 -2.77 2.26 -6.02
N SER A 133 -2.05 2.44 -4.91
CA SER A 133 -2.48 3.35 -3.83
C SER A 133 -2.52 4.79 -4.32
N LEU A 134 -1.45 5.26 -4.98
CA LEU A 134 -1.40 6.61 -5.58
C LEU A 134 -2.63 6.87 -6.45
N ARG A 135 -2.90 5.99 -7.41
CA ARG A 135 -3.99 6.17 -8.37
C ARG A 135 -5.36 6.13 -7.71
N THR A 136 -5.53 5.25 -6.72
CA THR A 136 -6.77 5.13 -5.95
C THR A 136 -7.05 6.42 -5.16
N TRP A 137 -6.03 7.02 -4.55
CA TRP A 137 -6.14 8.30 -3.85
C TRP A 137 -6.44 9.46 -4.80
N VAL A 138 -5.70 9.63 -5.90
CA VAL A 138 -5.93 10.73 -6.84
C VAL A 138 -7.29 10.61 -7.55
N SER A 139 -7.82 9.39 -7.70
CA SER A 139 -9.18 9.12 -8.18
C SER A 139 -10.28 9.40 -7.14
N GLY A 140 -9.94 9.84 -5.92
CA GLY A 140 -10.89 10.14 -4.86
C GLY A 140 -11.51 8.91 -4.20
N LYS A 141 -10.83 7.76 -4.28
CA LYS A 141 -11.29 6.48 -3.73
C LYS A 141 -10.35 5.92 -2.66
N GLY A 142 -9.61 6.78 -1.95
CA GLY A 142 -8.62 6.37 -0.95
C GLY A 142 -9.12 5.41 0.13
N TRP A 143 -10.41 5.47 0.50
CA TRP A 143 -11.01 4.49 1.42
C TRP A 143 -10.87 3.05 0.91
N PHE A 144 -10.94 2.86 -0.41
CA PHE A 144 -10.79 1.55 -1.05
C PHE A 144 -9.36 1.07 -0.84
N SER A 145 -8.38 1.95 -1.04
CA SER A 145 -6.95 1.68 -0.79
C SER A 145 -6.71 1.20 0.63
N VAL A 146 -7.23 1.93 1.64
CA VAL A 146 -7.16 1.57 3.07
C VAL A 146 -7.69 0.16 3.32
N VAL A 147 -8.92 -0.12 2.89
CA VAL A 147 -9.58 -1.41 3.12
C VAL A 147 -8.83 -2.54 2.42
N THR A 148 -8.45 -2.34 1.16
CA THR A 148 -7.76 -3.39 0.39
C THR A 148 -6.34 -3.62 0.88
N HIS A 149 -5.64 -2.61 1.38
CA HIS A 149 -4.32 -2.78 1.98
C HIS A 149 -4.42 -3.67 3.23
N SER A 150 -5.32 -3.37 4.17
CA SER A 150 -5.54 -4.25 5.33
C SER A 150 -5.93 -5.68 4.92
N ALA A 151 -6.86 -5.81 3.98
CA ALA A 151 -7.32 -7.12 3.52
C ALA A 151 -6.16 -7.91 2.89
N TRP A 152 -5.34 -7.25 2.08
CA TRP A 152 -4.21 -7.86 1.41
C TRP A 152 -3.11 -8.29 2.38
N ASN A 153 -2.77 -7.44 3.36
CA ASN A 153 -1.88 -7.81 4.46
C ASN A 153 -2.43 -9.00 5.25
N GLY A 154 -3.74 -9.04 5.49
CA GLY A 154 -4.40 -10.18 6.13
C GLY A 154 -4.28 -11.48 5.34
N VAL A 155 -4.39 -11.42 4.00
CA VAL A 155 -4.21 -12.59 3.12
C VAL A 155 -2.77 -13.12 3.19
N PHE A 156 -1.77 -12.25 3.07
CA PHE A 156 -0.36 -12.65 3.17
C PHE A 156 0.01 -13.14 4.57
N PHE A 157 -0.54 -12.50 5.60
CA PHE A 157 -0.41 -12.97 6.97
C PHE A 157 -0.95 -14.40 7.11
N ALA A 158 -2.19 -14.65 6.70
CA ALA A 158 -2.79 -15.97 6.79
C ALA A 158 -2.02 -17.03 5.99
N ALA A 159 -1.54 -16.67 4.79
CA ALA A 159 -0.71 -17.55 3.97
C ALA A 159 0.59 -17.91 4.68
N GLY A 160 1.35 -16.93 5.16
CA GLY A 160 2.63 -17.17 5.85
C GLY A 160 2.49 -17.91 7.17
N CYS A 161 1.39 -17.70 7.91
CA CYS A 161 1.07 -18.50 9.09
C CYS A 161 0.77 -19.96 8.74
N SER A 162 0.09 -20.19 7.62
CA SER A 162 -0.27 -21.55 7.19
C SER A 162 0.94 -22.36 6.70
N THR A 163 1.97 -21.67 6.21
CA THR A 163 3.22 -22.27 5.71
C THR A 163 4.34 -22.25 6.75
N ILE A 164 4.11 -21.69 7.94
CA ILE A 164 5.12 -21.56 9.03
C ILE A 164 6.33 -20.74 8.56
N GLU A 165 6.10 -19.76 7.69
CA GLU A 165 7.13 -18.86 7.16
C GLU A 165 7.64 -17.88 8.24
N PHE A 166 6.75 -17.48 9.14
CA PHE A 166 7.06 -16.63 10.29
C PHE A 166 6.16 -16.98 11.49
N THR A 167 6.56 -16.51 12.68
CA THR A 167 5.73 -16.66 13.89
C THR A 167 4.53 -15.73 13.85
N CYS A 168 3.35 -16.28 14.09
CA CYS A 168 2.08 -15.57 14.04
C CYS A 168 1.42 -15.47 15.41
N THR A 169 0.98 -14.26 15.77
CA THR A 169 0.24 -14.01 17.01
C THR A 169 -1.06 -13.25 16.75
N PRO A 170 -2.06 -13.32 17.66
CA PRO A 170 -3.25 -12.48 17.54
C PRO A 170 -2.96 -10.99 17.73
N VAL A 171 -2.11 -10.66 18.69
CA VAL A 171 -1.68 -9.30 19.08
C VAL A 171 -0.17 -9.24 19.20
N ASP A 172 0.41 -8.03 19.17
CA ASP A 172 1.84 -7.86 19.37
C ASP A 172 2.22 -8.26 20.81
N ASN A 173 3.48 -8.67 21.00
CA ASN A 173 3.99 -9.05 22.33
C ASN A 173 3.86 -7.91 23.36
N ASP A 174 3.97 -6.66 22.90
CA ASP A 174 3.59 -5.48 23.67
C ASP A 174 2.17 -5.04 23.29
N ILE A 175 1.22 -5.39 24.15
CA ILE A 175 -0.19 -5.00 24.00
C ILE A 175 -0.35 -3.48 23.94
N SER A 176 0.52 -2.72 24.60
CA SER A 176 0.49 -1.24 24.58
C SER A 176 0.72 -0.72 23.17
N SER A 177 1.69 -1.28 22.45
CA SER A 177 1.97 -0.98 21.05
C SER A 177 0.76 -1.25 20.15
N THR A 178 0.09 -2.40 20.33
CA THR A 178 -1.14 -2.70 19.59
C THR A 178 -2.24 -1.66 19.86
N LEU A 179 -2.51 -1.32 21.12
CA LEU A 179 -3.53 -0.35 21.49
C LEU A 179 -3.22 1.05 20.93
N ILE A 180 -1.97 1.49 21.04
CA ILE A 180 -1.51 2.78 20.50
C ILE A 180 -1.69 2.79 18.97
N SER A 181 -1.32 1.71 18.28
CA SER A 181 -1.41 1.63 16.83
C SER A 181 -2.87 1.65 16.34
N VAL A 182 -3.78 0.96 17.04
CA VAL A 182 -5.23 1.01 16.76
C VAL A 182 -5.78 2.41 16.98
N ALA A 183 -5.46 3.04 18.12
CA ALA A 183 -5.90 4.40 18.44
C ALA A 183 -5.36 5.42 17.42
N LEU A 184 -4.09 5.30 17.05
CA LEU A 184 -3.44 6.14 16.05
C LEU A 184 -4.09 5.96 14.68
N SER A 185 -4.40 4.73 14.27
CA SER A 185 -5.15 4.45 13.04
C SER A 185 -6.50 5.14 13.02
N ALA A 186 -7.30 5.01 14.09
CA ALA A 186 -8.61 5.65 14.18
C ALA A 186 -8.46 7.19 14.12
N GLY A 187 -7.50 7.75 14.84
CA GLY A 187 -7.20 9.18 14.84
C GLY A 187 -6.76 9.69 13.47
N LEU A 188 -5.90 8.95 12.76
CA LEU A 188 -5.44 9.28 11.42
C LEU A 188 -6.58 9.23 10.40
N ILE A 189 -7.42 8.19 10.42
CA ILE A 189 -8.62 8.12 9.57
C ILE A 189 -9.52 9.33 9.81
N ALA A 190 -9.76 9.70 11.07
CA ALA A 190 -10.58 10.85 11.41
C ALA A 190 -9.96 12.16 10.91
N ALA A 191 -8.66 12.36 11.11
CA ALA A 191 -7.92 13.52 10.60
C ALA A 191 -7.98 13.61 9.08
N ASN A 192 -7.79 12.49 8.39
CA ASN A 192 -7.83 12.39 6.94
C ASN A 192 -9.23 12.69 6.39
N TYR A 193 -10.27 12.21 7.05
CA TYR A 193 -11.67 12.54 6.72
C TYR A 193 -11.97 14.02 6.93
N ALA A 194 -11.46 14.64 8.00
CA ALA A 194 -11.59 16.08 8.21
C ALA A 194 -10.90 16.88 7.09
N LEU A 195 -9.71 16.46 6.65
CA LEU A 195 -9.01 17.07 5.50
C LEU A 195 -9.81 16.91 4.20
N TYR A 196 -10.37 15.74 3.94
CA TYR A 196 -11.29 15.50 2.82
C TYR A 196 -12.47 16.47 2.84
N LYS A 197 -13.17 16.57 3.98
CA LYS A 197 -14.33 17.47 4.13
C LYS A 197 -13.96 18.94 3.94
N ARG A 198 -12.78 19.35 4.43
CA ARG A 198 -12.26 20.70 4.21
C ARG A 198 -12.04 20.98 2.73
N LYS A 199 -11.44 20.04 1.99
CA LYS A 199 -11.21 20.18 0.55
C LYS A 199 -12.52 20.25 -0.23
N GLU A 200 -13.44 19.34 0.04
CA GLU A 200 -14.77 19.29 -0.58
C GLU A 200 -15.57 20.59 -0.35
N SER A 201 -15.50 21.15 0.86
CA SER A 201 -16.11 22.44 1.20
C SER A 201 -15.52 23.60 0.41
N LYS A 202 -14.19 23.66 0.27
CA LYS A 202 -13.51 24.69 -0.54
C LYS A 202 -13.89 24.59 -2.02
N GLU A 203 -13.95 23.38 -2.58
CA GLU A 203 -14.34 23.15 -3.97
C GLU A 203 -15.80 23.56 -4.22
N ARG A 204 -16.73 23.22 -3.32
CA ARG A 204 -18.12 23.68 -3.40
C ARG A 204 -18.24 25.20 -3.40
N LYS A 205 -17.53 25.88 -2.50
CA LYS A 205 -17.54 27.36 -2.43
C LYS A 205 -17.00 28.00 -3.71
N ARG A 206 -15.97 27.40 -4.33
CA ARG A 206 -15.40 27.86 -5.59
C ARG A 206 -16.36 27.71 -6.77
N LEU A 207 -17.18 26.66 -6.80
CA LEU A 207 -18.16 26.43 -7.86
C LEU A 207 -19.42 27.31 -7.73
N ALA A 208 -19.67 27.83 -6.52
CA ALA A 208 -20.81 28.71 -6.23
C ALA A 208 -20.49 30.21 -6.35
N ALA A 209 -19.21 30.57 -6.58
CA ALA A 209 -18.73 31.94 -6.77
C ALA A 209 -18.41 32.17 -8.25
#